data_AF-A0A7T1HTE4-F1
#
_entry.id   AF-A0A7T1HTE4-F1
#
_cell.length_a   1.000
_cell.length_b   1.000
_cell.length_c   1.000
_cell.angle_alpha   90.00
_cell.angle_beta   90.00
_cell.angle_gamma   90.00
#
_symmetry.space_group_name_H-M   'P 1'
#
loop_
_entity.id
_entity.type
_entity.pdbx_description
1 polymer ?
#
loop_
_entity_poly.entity_id
_entity_poly.type
_entity_poly.pdbx_seq_one_letter_code
_entity_poly.pdbx_strand_id
1 'polypeptide(L)'
;MGLWQRARMRQLAGLILATALPLGGPAALKAQDLVGCQLIEGALQCVPGVTGTPQQQIRILRGEIGADQQLEGAVEQQIDGLRRLELQGEARVGSLLQATIVADGQAALAASQYHWYRLAPGRNHWELIAEASGPSYQPTTNDLAYEVMVVLVSETPNGTRRLASAPVGPIGVARPSITP
;
A
#
# COMPACT_ATOMS: atom_id res chain seq x y z
N MET A 1 34.70 20.67 -27.92
CA MET A 1 35.57 19.56 -28.36
C MET A 1 35.02 18.26 -27.78
N GLY A 2 34.75 17.24 -28.61
CA GLY A 2 34.32 15.91 -28.14
C GLY A 2 33.23 15.25 -29.00
N LEU A 3 33.56 14.95 -30.26
CA LEU A 3 32.77 14.07 -31.13
C LEU A 3 32.82 12.63 -30.59
N TRP A 4 31.67 11.99 -30.34
CA TRP A 4 31.58 10.57 -30.05
C TRP A 4 31.32 9.77 -31.32
N GLN A 5 32.20 8.79 -31.55
CA GLN A 5 32.33 8.00 -32.77
C GLN A 5 31.18 7.00 -32.98
N ARG A 6 30.85 6.79 -34.25
CA ARG A 6 30.07 5.67 -34.78
C ARG A 6 31.00 4.53 -35.19
N ALA A 7 30.63 3.27 -34.93
CA ALA A 7 30.91 2.09 -35.76
C ALA A 7 30.26 0.85 -35.10
N ARG A 8 29.09 0.36 -35.52
CA ARG A 8 28.85 -0.70 -36.52
C ARG A 8 29.78 -1.91 -36.41
N MET A 9 29.22 -3.05 -35.98
CA MET A 9 29.68 -4.36 -36.45
C MET A 9 28.47 -5.30 -36.64
N ARG A 10 28.34 -5.80 -37.87
CA ARG A 10 27.36 -6.78 -38.37
C ARG A 10 28.05 -8.14 -38.48
N GLN A 11 27.43 -9.23 -38.02
CA GLN A 11 27.59 -10.60 -38.52
C GLN A 11 26.21 -11.28 -38.32
N LEU A 12 25.35 -11.60 -39.31
CA LEU A 12 25.42 -12.64 -40.37
C LEU A 12 25.96 -13.98 -39.83
N ALA A 13 25.43 -15.18 -40.10
CA ALA A 13 24.22 -15.75 -40.69
C ALA A 13 24.46 -17.29 -40.60
N GLY A 14 23.44 -18.14 -40.47
CA GLY A 14 23.63 -19.59 -40.67
C GLY A 14 22.57 -20.53 -40.09
N LEU A 15 21.48 -20.74 -40.86
CA LEU A 15 20.62 -21.94 -40.81
C LEU A 15 21.40 -23.18 -41.31
N ILE A 16 21.19 -24.38 -40.73
CA ILE A 16 20.94 -25.66 -41.47
C ILE A 16 20.11 -26.63 -40.61
N LEU A 17 18.98 -27.11 -41.16
CA LEU A 17 18.11 -28.21 -40.72
C LEU A 17 18.72 -29.59 -41.02
N ALA A 18 18.44 -30.61 -40.20
CA ALA A 18 18.27 -31.99 -40.69
C ALA A 18 17.45 -32.86 -39.70
N THR A 19 16.33 -33.38 -40.19
CA THR A 19 15.35 -34.27 -39.54
C THR A 19 15.63 -35.74 -39.83
N ALA A 20 15.45 -36.63 -38.84
CA ALA A 20 15.16 -38.05 -39.07
C ALA A 20 14.56 -38.75 -37.82
N LEU A 21 13.24 -38.99 -37.85
CA LEU A 21 12.56 -40.15 -37.23
C LEU A 21 12.45 -41.26 -38.32
N PRO A 22 12.19 -42.57 -38.05
CA PRO A 22 11.28 -43.10 -37.03
C PRO A 22 11.66 -44.48 -36.43
N LEU A 23 10.86 -45.01 -35.51
CA LEU A 23 10.28 -46.38 -35.51
C LEU A 23 9.67 -46.69 -34.14
N GLY A 24 8.35 -46.86 -34.12
CA GLY A 24 7.54 -47.13 -32.93
C GLY A 24 7.76 -48.54 -32.38
N GLY A 25 8.06 -48.61 -31.08
CA GLY A 25 7.94 -49.81 -30.26
C GLY A 25 6.57 -49.90 -29.56
N PRO A 26 6.20 -51.08 -29.06
CA PRO A 26 4.85 -51.39 -28.60
C PRO A 26 4.43 -50.50 -27.43
N ALA A 27 3.19 -50.03 -27.48
CA ALA A 27 2.55 -49.30 -26.41
C ALA A 27 2.55 -50.14 -25.12
N ALA A 28 3.49 -49.85 -24.22
CA ALA A 28 3.38 -50.24 -22.83
C ALA A 28 2.13 -49.54 -22.28
N LEU A 29 1.05 -50.30 -22.09
CA LEU A 29 -0.12 -49.89 -21.33
C LEU A 29 0.38 -49.58 -19.91
N LYS A 30 0.74 -48.32 -19.66
CA LYS A 30 1.06 -47.83 -18.32
C LYS A 30 -0.24 -47.90 -17.53
N ALA A 31 -0.29 -48.80 -16.54
CA ALA A 31 -1.27 -48.73 -15.47
C ALA A 31 -1.11 -47.33 -14.84
N GLN A 32 -2.05 -46.45 -15.15
CA GLN A 32 -2.04 -45.10 -14.63
C GLN A 32 -2.68 -45.14 -13.24
N ASP A 33 -1.92 -44.64 -12.28
CA ASP A 33 -2.23 -44.45 -10.87
C ASP A 33 -3.61 -43.75 -10.73
N LEU A 34 -4.68 -44.54 -10.49
CA LEU A 34 -6.05 -44.02 -10.31
C LEU A 34 -6.22 -43.45 -8.91
N VAL A 35 -5.52 -42.36 -8.64
CA VAL A 35 -5.60 -41.65 -7.36
C VAL A 35 -6.95 -40.94 -7.26
N GLY A 36 -7.69 -41.17 -6.17
CA GLY A 36 -8.99 -40.52 -5.91
C GLY A 36 -10.21 -41.32 -6.42
N CYS A 37 -10.00 -42.50 -6.98
CA CYS A 37 -11.06 -43.42 -7.38
C CYS A 37 -11.03 -44.69 -6.54
N GLN A 38 -12.18 -45.08 -5.99
CA GLN A 38 -12.37 -46.33 -5.30
C GLN A 38 -13.33 -47.22 -6.09
N LEU A 39 -13.00 -48.51 -6.20
CA LEU A 39 -13.91 -49.50 -6.77
C LEU A 39 -14.93 -49.89 -5.71
N ILE A 40 -16.20 -49.57 -5.94
CA ILE A 40 -17.31 -49.95 -5.07
C ILE A 40 -18.31 -50.70 -5.94
N GLU A 41 -18.58 -51.96 -5.59
CA GLU A 41 -19.54 -52.82 -6.32
C GLU A 41 -19.26 -52.98 -7.83
N GLY A 42 -17.98 -52.99 -8.22
CA GLY A 42 -17.61 -53.12 -9.63
C GLY A 42 -17.73 -51.83 -10.46
N ALA A 43 -18.19 -50.73 -9.86
CA ALA A 43 -18.15 -49.40 -10.45
C ALA A 43 -16.96 -48.61 -9.90
N LEU A 44 -16.31 -47.81 -10.75
CA LEU A 44 -15.24 -46.92 -10.34
C LEU A 44 -15.88 -45.60 -9.86
N GLN A 45 -15.96 -45.38 -8.55
CA GLN A 45 -16.39 -44.11 -7.98
C GLN A 45 -15.19 -43.22 -7.72
N CYS A 46 -15.04 -42.15 -8.50
CA CYS A 46 -14.06 -41.10 -8.26
C CYS A 46 -14.68 -39.96 -7.46
N VAL A 47 -13.94 -39.42 -6.48
CA VAL A 47 -14.36 -38.21 -5.77
C VAL A 47 -14.43 -37.06 -6.78
N PRO A 48 -15.61 -36.44 -6.99
CA PRO A 48 -15.75 -35.36 -7.95
C PRO A 48 -14.79 -34.21 -7.60
N GLY A 49 -13.92 -33.82 -8.53
CA GLY A 49 -12.94 -32.75 -8.35
C GLY A 49 -11.49 -33.21 -8.11
N VAL A 50 -11.24 -34.51 -7.97
CA VAL A 50 -9.88 -35.09 -7.81
C VAL A 50 -9.49 -35.83 -9.08
N THR A 51 -9.34 -35.11 -10.20
CA THR A 51 -9.03 -35.71 -11.52
C THR A 51 -7.58 -35.54 -11.95
N GLY A 52 -6.74 -34.90 -11.13
CA GLY A 52 -5.32 -34.68 -11.39
C GLY A 52 -4.44 -35.65 -10.62
N THR A 53 -3.24 -35.94 -11.14
CA THR A 53 -2.22 -36.63 -10.33
C THR A 53 -1.92 -35.82 -9.05
N PRO A 54 -1.54 -36.44 -7.92
CA PRO A 54 -1.16 -35.73 -6.70
C PRO A 54 -0.20 -34.55 -6.95
N GLN A 55 0.71 -34.73 -7.91
CA GLN A 55 1.70 -33.72 -8.30
C GLN A 55 1.08 -32.57 -9.10
N GLN A 56 0.02 -32.80 -9.88
CA GLN A 56 -0.76 -31.73 -10.50
C GLN A 56 -1.57 -30.96 -9.47
N GLN A 57 -2.17 -31.65 -8.50
CA GLN A 57 -2.95 -31.00 -7.45
C GLN A 57 -2.07 -30.14 -6.54
N ILE A 58 -0.87 -30.60 -6.18
CA ILE A 58 0.12 -29.79 -5.46
C ILE A 58 0.55 -28.55 -6.27
N ARG A 59 0.65 -28.64 -7.60
CA ARG A 59 0.97 -27.48 -8.45
C ARG A 59 -0.15 -26.45 -8.48
N ILE A 60 -1.40 -26.90 -8.55
CA ILE A 60 -2.59 -26.02 -8.50
C ILE A 60 -2.65 -25.33 -7.13
N LEU A 61 -2.57 -26.10 -6.04
CA LEU A 61 -2.59 -25.56 -4.67
C LEU A 61 -1.44 -24.57 -4.42
N ARG A 62 -0.22 -24.85 -4.91
CA ARG A 62 0.89 -23.90 -4.82
C ARG A 62 0.65 -22.62 -5.64
N GLY A 63 -0.06 -22.74 -6.77
CA GLY A 63 -0.48 -21.59 -7.57
C GLY A 63 -1.50 -20.73 -6.83
N GLU A 64 -2.51 -21.35 -6.22
CA GLU A 64 -3.54 -20.69 -5.41
C GLU A 64 -2.94 -20.02 -4.16
N ILE A 65 -2.08 -20.73 -3.41
CA ILE A 65 -1.37 -20.16 -2.25
C ILE A 65 -0.51 -18.96 -2.66
N GLY A 66 0.16 -19.02 -3.82
CA GLY A 66 0.96 -17.89 -4.31
C GLY A 66 0.10 -16.65 -4.62
N ALA A 67 -1.10 -16.84 -5.15
CA ALA A 67 -2.04 -15.75 -5.41
C ALA A 67 -2.63 -15.17 -4.11
N ASP A 68 -2.97 -16.02 -3.15
CA ASP A 68 -3.46 -15.60 -1.84
C ASP A 68 -2.40 -14.82 -1.06
N GLN A 69 -1.13 -15.26 -1.08
CA GLN A 69 -0.03 -14.51 -0.46
C GLN A 69 0.20 -13.13 -1.10
N GLN A 70 -0.05 -12.99 -2.39
CA GLN A 70 0.02 -11.69 -3.07
C GLN A 70 -1.14 -10.77 -2.66
N LEU A 71 -2.34 -11.34 -2.50
CA LEU A 71 -3.50 -10.62 -1.97
C LEU A 71 -3.29 -10.22 -0.51
N GLU A 72 -2.78 -11.11 0.33
CA GLU A 72 -2.40 -10.83 1.71
C GLU A 72 -1.35 -9.72 1.80
N GLY A 73 -0.29 -9.81 0.99
CA GLY A 73 0.74 -8.76 0.93
C GLY A 73 0.20 -7.40 0.44
N ALA A 74 -0.78 -7.41 -0.48
CA ALA A 74 -1.45 -6.18 -0.93
C ALA A 74 -2.37 -5.59 0.16
N VAL A 75 -3.06 -6.45 0.91
CA VAL A 75 -3.90 -6.05 2.04
C VAL A 75 -3.04 -5.51 3.19
N GLU A 76 -1.90 -6.14 3.50
CA GLU A 76 -0.93 -5.64 4.48
C GLU A 76 -0.39 -4.26 4.08
N GLN A 77 -0.04 -4.06 2.80
CA GLN A 77 0.38 -2.76 2.27
C GLN A 77 -0.73 -1.70 2.33
N GLN A 78 -1.98 -2.11 2.14
CA GLN A 78 -3.15 -1.24 2.27
C GLN A 78 -3.38 -0.83 3.74
N ILE A 79 -3.18 -1.75 4.69
CA ILE A 79 -3.30 -1.50 6.14
C ILE A 79 -2.17 -0.55 6.60
N ASP A 80 -0.93 -0.76 6.16
CA ASP A 80 0.18 0.19 6.36
C ASP A 80 -0.10 1.59 5.75
N GLY A 81 -1.02 1.64 4.78
CA GLY A 81 -1.50 2.84 4.11
C GLY A 81 -2.49 3.68 4.93
N LEU A 82 -3.16 3.10 5.93
CA LEU A 82 -4.17 3.75 6.79
C LEU A 82 -3.52 4.59 7.90
N ARG A 83 -2.66 5.53 7.50
CA ARG A 83 -2.08 6.51 8.41
C ARG A 83 -2.98 7.73 8.46
N ARG A 84 -3.42 8.10 9.65
CA ARG A 84 -4.22 9.30 9.91
C ARG A 84 -3.38 10.31 10.69
N LEU A 85 -3.54 11.57 10.33
CA LEU A 85 -3.01 12.68 11.12
C LEU A 85 -4.16 13.22 11.97
N GLU A 86 -4.01 13.15 13.28
CA GLU A 86 -5.03 13.60 14.22
C GLU A 86 -4.52 14.79 15.02
N LEU A 87 -5.42 15.74 15.28
CA LEU A 87 -5.16 16.87 16.15
C LEU A 87 -5.74 16.58 17.52
N GLN A 88 -4.86 16.53 18.53
CA GLN A 88 -5.22 16.33 19.93
C GLN A 88 -5.19 17.66 20.67
N GLY A 89 -6.22 17.95 21.46
CA GLY A 89 -6.32 19.19 22.23
C GLY A 89 -7.66 19.88 22.07
N GLU A 90 -7.82 21.01 22.76
CA GLU A 90 -9.04 21.81 22.70
C GLU A 90 -8.94 22.87 21.62
N ALA A 91 -9.99 22.98 20.80
CA ALA A 91 -10.15 24.04 19.82
C ALA A 91 -10.49 25.38 20.50
N ARG A 92 -9.52 25.95 21.23
CA ARG A 92 -9.65 27.23 21.95
C ARG A 92 -8.38 28.05 21.85
N VAL A 93 -8.54 29.38 21.93
CA VAL A 93 -7.40 30.31 22.04
C VAL A 93 -6.55 29.95 23.25
N GLY A 94 -5.24 29.84 23.05
CA GLY A 94 -4.27 29.52 24.09
C GLY A 94 -4.18 28.04 24.46
N SER A 95 -5.05 27.16 23.92
CA SER A 95 -4.93 25.71 24.12
C SER A 95 -3.86 25.12 23.19
N LEU A 96 -3.17 24.07 23.64
CA LEU A 96 -2.19 23.38 22.79
C LEU A 96 -2.91 22.36 21.91
N LEU A 97 -2.76 22.50 20.59
CA LEU A 97 -3.09 21.47 19.61
C LEU A 97 -1.82 20.69 19.27
N GLN A 98 -1.87 19.37 19.36
CA GLN A 98 -0.75 18.47 19.10
C GLN A 98 -1.10 17.55 17.93
N ALA A 99 -0.30 17.60 16.88
CA ALA A 99 -0.39 16.68 15.76
C ALA A 99 0.16 15.31 16.15
N THR A 100 -0.65 14.27 15.95
CA THR A 100 -0.31 12.87 16.24
C THR A 100 -0.57 12.02 15.01
N ILE A 101 0.42 11.22 14.61
CA ILE A 101 0.23 10.24 13.55
C ILE A 101 -0.31 8.96 14.18
N VAL A 102 -1.53 8.59 13.80
CA VAL A 102 -2.14 7.31 14.14
C VAL A 102 -1.91 6.37 12.97
N ALA A 103 -1.18 5.30 13.21
CA ALA A 103 -0.88 4.29 12.20
C ALA A 103 -1.09 2.89 12.79
N ASP A 104 -1.77 2.04 12.03
CA ASP A 104 -1.88 0.61 12.34
C ASP A 104 -0.60 -0.06 11.81
N GLY A 105 0.47 -0.07 12.60
CA GLY A 105 1.77 -0.65 12.20
C GLY A 105 3.01 0.10 12.71
N GLN A 106 4.20 -0.46 12.48
CA GLN A 106 5.46 -0.03 13.14
C GLN A 106 6.30 1.00 12.38
N ALA A 107 5.94 1.40 11.16
CA ALA A 107 6.73 2.39 10.45
C ALA A 107 6.34 3.81 10.85
N ALA A 108 7.01 4.38 11.87
CA ALA A 108 6.92 5.81 12.16
C ALA A 108 7.38 6.63 10.94
N LEU A 109 6.55 7.56 10.45
CA LEU A 109 7.04 8.56 9.50
C LEU A 109 7.91 9.54 10.28
N ALA A 110 9.17 9.68 9.87
CA ALA A 110 9.94 10.86 10.24
C ALA A 110 9.27 12.05 9.54
N ALA A 111 8.48 12.80 10.30
CA ALA A 111 7.89 14.04 9.85
C ALA A 111 8.99 15.01 9.40
N SER A 112 9.00 15.38 8.12
CA SER A 112 10.00 16.31 7.60
C SER A 112 9.57 17.76 7.83
N GLN A 113 8.27 18.06 7.66
CA GLN A 113 7.72 19.41 7.82
C GLN A 113 6.24 19.38 8.24
N TYR A 114 5.85 20.31 9.12
CA TYR A 114 4.45 20.62 9.42
C TYR A 114 4.08 21.98 8.85
N HIS A 115 2.88 22.08 8.31
CA HIS A 115 2.31 23.33 7.81
C HIS A 115 0.90 23.48 8.36
N TRP A 116 0.68 24.53 9.15
CA TRP A 116 -0.63 24.80 9.75
C TRP A 116 -1.43 25.77 8.88
N TYR A 117 -2.73 25.53 8.81
CA TYR A 117 -3.66 26.32 8.02
C TYR A 117 -4.88 26.67 8.85
N ARG A 118 -5.51 27.80 8.51
CA ARG A 118 -6.79 28.23 9.06
C ARG A 118 -7.81 28.51 7.97
N LEU A 119 -9.09 28.29 8.29
CA LEU A 119 -10.21 28.55 7.41
C LEU A 119 -11.18 29.51 8.10
N ALA A 120 -11.34 30.70 7.53
CA ALA A 120 -12.29 31.68 8.03
C ALA A 120 -13.75 31.24 7.77
N PRO A 121 -14.70 31.54 8.69
CA PRO A 121 -16.11 31.23 8.49
C PRO A 121 -16.66 31.74 7.16
N GLY A 122 -17.37 30.88 6.43
CA GLY A 122 -17.96 31.22 5.14
C GLY A 122 -16.96 31.37 3.99
N ARG A 123 -15.67 31.10 4.20
CA ARG A 123 -14.68 30.97 3.12
C ARG A 123 -14.51 29.51 2.70
N ASN A 124 -13.92 29.32 1.54
CA ASN A 124 -13.60 28.02 0.95
C ASN A 124 -12.10 27.86 0.64
N HIS A 125 -11.25 28.78 1.11
CA HIS A 125 -9.80 28.73 0.94
C HIS A 125 -9.11 28.60 2.31
N TRP A 126 -8.09 27.75 2.37
CA TRP A 126 -7.23 27.62 3.55
C TRP A 126 -6.08 28.62 3.48
N GLU A 127 -5.85 29.34 4.57
CA GLU A 127 -4.75 30.30 4.71
C GLU A 127 -3.61 29.68 5.52
N LEU A 128 -2.39 29.75 5.00
CA LEU A 128 -1.19 29.27 5.69
C LEU A 128 -0.88 30.16 6.90
N ILE A 129 -0.58 29.53 8.04
CA ILE A 129 -0.07 30.18 9.24
C ILE A 129 1.46 30.05 9.20
N ALA A 130 2.13 31.05 8.61
CA ALA A 130 3.54 30.94 8.20
C ALA A 130 4.51 30.70 9.39
N GLU A 131 4.18 31.22 10.56
CA GLU A 131 4.95 31.08 11.79
C GLU A 131 4.79 29.71 12.46
N ALA A 132 3.83 28.89 12.02
CA ALA A 132 3.51 27.59 12.62
C ALA A 132 4.05 26.43 11.77
N SER A 133 5.19 25.89 12.17
CA SER A 133 5.91 24.82 11.45
C SER A 133 6.26 23.59 12.33
N GLY A 134 5.85 23.61 13.59
CA GLY A 134 6.09 22.53 14.54
C GLY A 134 4.98 21.48 14.56
N PRO A 135 5.20 20.36 15.29
CA PRO A 135 4.18 19.33 15.50
C PRO A 135 3.05 19.82 16.41
N SER A 136 3.20 20.98 17.03
CA SER A 136 2.20 21.61 17.89
C SER A 136 1.92 23.04 17.45
N TYR A 137 0.72 23.50 17.77
CA TYR A 137 0.27 24.85 17.52
C TYR A 137 -0.65 25.32 18.63
N GLN A 138 -0.52 26.58 19.00
CA GLN A 138 -1.35 27.23 20.00
C GLN A 138 -2.20 28.28 19.30
N PRO A 139 -3.51 28.05 19.10
CA PRO A 139 -4.39 29.01 18.45
C PRO A 139 -4.38 30.35 19.18
N THR A 140 -4.38 31.43 18.41
CA THR A 140 -4.37 32.80 18.90
C THR A 140 -5.74 33.45 18.73
N THR A 141 -5.89 34.68 19.20
CA THR A 141 -7.11 35.46 18.94
C THR A 141 -7.41 35.67 17.45
N ASN A 142 -6.40 35.61 16.58
CA ASN A 142 -6.59 35.73 15.13
C ASN A 142 -7.29 34.53 14.51
N ASP A 143 -7.32 33.41 15.22
CA ASP A 143 -7.91 32.16 14.76
C ASP A 143 -9.30 31.93 15.37
N LEU A 144 -9.79 32.88 16.17
CA LEU A 144 -11.10 32.81 16.80
C LEU A 144 -12.20 32.64 15.75
N ALA A 145 -13.09 31.68 15.98
CA ALA A 145 -14.14 31.23 15.08
C ALA A 145 -13.65 30.54 13.78
N TYR A 146 -12.35 30.44 13.53
CA TYR A 146 -11.82 29.74 12.36
C TYR A 146 -11.75 28.24 12.65
N GLU A 147 -11.66 27.43 11.61
CA GLU A 147 -11.18 26.05 11.72
C GLU A 147 -9.67 26.02 11.47
N VAL A 148 -8.97 25.08 12.11
CA VAL A 148 -7.53 24.90 11.98
C VAL A 148 -7.22 23.47 11.55
N MET A 149 -6.26 23.30 10.66
CA MET A 149 -5.79 22.01 10.18
C MET A 149 -4.27 22.04 10.05
N VAL A 150 -3.62 20.90 10.26
CA VAL A 150 -2.20 20.70 9.93
C VAL A 150 -2.04 19.74 8.75
N VAL A 151 -1.05 20.05 7.90
CA VAL A 151 -0.57 19.17 6.83
C VAL A 151 0.86 18.76 7.15
N LEU A 152 1.08 17.45 7.26
CA LEU A 152 2.38 16.85 7.37
C LEU A 152 2.93 16.53 5.98
N VAL A 153 4.20 16.87 5.75
CA VAL A 153 4.95 16.51 4.55
C VAL A 153 6.10 15.60 4.97
N SER A 154 6.18 14.42 4.34
CA SER A 154 7.22 13.43 4.58
C SER A 154 7.87 12.99 3.28
N GLU A 155 9.18 12.80 3.29
CA GLU A 155 9.89 12.17 2.19
C GLU A 155 9.72 10.65 2.22
N THR A 156 9.53 10.06 1.05
CA THR A 156 9.47 8.61 0.83
C THR A 156 10.43 8.25 -0.29
N PRO A 157 10.88 6.99 -0.41
CA PRO A 157 11.73 6.56 -1.52
C PRO A 157 11.14 6.86 -2.92
N ASN A 158 9.81 6.99 -3.02
CA ASN A 158 9.07 7.25 -4.26
C ASN A 158 8.68 8.74 -4.44
N GLY A 159 9.19 9.64 -3.60
CA GLY A 159 8.88 11.07 -3.64
C GLY A 159 8.23 11.59 -2.36
N THR A 160 7.48 12.68 -2.44
CA THR A 160 6.87 13.32 -1.26
C THR A 160 5.46 12.80 -0.99
N ARG A 161 5.19 12.42 0.26
CA ARG A 161 3.84 12.11 0.75
C ARG A 161 3.32 13.26 1.61
N ARG A 162 2.03 13.59 1.45
CA ARG A 162 1.33 14.59 2.26
C ARG A 162 0.20 13.92 3.03
N LEU A 163 0.05 14.26 4.30
CA LEU A 163 -1.05 13.82 5.15
C LEU A 163 -1.70 15.06 5.78
N ALA A 164 -3.00 15.23 5.57
CA ALA A 164 -3.78 16.29 6.20
C ALA A 164 -4.54 15.71 7.40
N SER A 165 -4.71 16.53 8.42
CA SER A 165 -5.60 16.22 9.54
C SER A 165 -7.06 16.56 9.22
N ALA A 166 -7.99 16.04 10.03
CA ALA A 166 -9.33 16.63 10.07
C ALA A 166 -9.24 18.06 10.66
N PRO A 167 -10.02 19.03 10.13
CA PRO A 167 -10.15 20.33 10.74
C PRO A 167 -10.64 20.26 12.19
N VAL A 168 -10.09 21.11 13.06
CA VAL A 168 -10.60 21.35 14.40
C VAL A 168 -11.11 22.77 14.53
N GLY A 169 -12.30 22.94 15.07
CA GLY A 169 -12.92 24.25 15.21
C GLY A 169 -14.44 24.16 15.26
N PRO A 170 -15.13 25.31 15.27
CA PRO A 170 -14.54 26.65 15.31
C PRO A 170 -13.74 26.90 16.60
N ILE A 171 -12.59 27.58 16.50
CA ILE A 171 -11.78 27.91 17.68
C ILE A 171 -12.58 28.82 18.61
N GLY A 172 -12.82 28.36 19.83
CA GLY A 172 -13.52 29.09 20.87
C GLY A 172 -12.59 30.02 21.68
N VAL A 173 -13.20 30.81 22.57
CA VAL A 173 -12.46 31.66 23.51
C VAL A 173 -11.63 30.83 24.49
N ALA A 174 -10.56 31.45 25.00
CA ALA A 174 -9.68 30.89 26.01
C ALA A 174 -10.47 30.46 27.25
N ARG A 175 -10.00 29.39 27.91
CA ARG A 175 -10.56 29.00 29.20
C ARG A 175 -10.18 30.05 30.25
N PRO A 176 -11.12 30.53 31.08
CA PRO A 176 -10.78 31.40 32.19
C PRO A 176 -9.84 30.66 33.16
N SER A 177 -8.68 31.25 33.44
CA SER A 177 -7.79 30.77 34.50
C SER A 177 -8.39 31.13 35.85
N ILE A 178 -8.91 30.15 36.58
CA ILE A 178 -9.30 30.34 37.97
C ILE A 178 -7.99 30.29 38.78
N THR A 179 -7.44 31.46 39.11
CA THR A 179 -6.31 31.56 40.05
C THR A 179 -6.89 31.53 41.47
N PRO A 180 -6.43 30.62 42.37
CA PRO A 180 -6.91 30.55 43.76
C PRO A 180 -6.45 31.75 44.59
#